data_AF-A0A5P1DFD5-F1
#
_entry.id   AF-A0A5P1DFD5-F1
#
_cell.length_a   1.000
_cell.length_b   1.000
_cell.length_c   1.000
_cell.angle_alpha   90.00
_cell.angle_beta   90.00
_cell.angle_gamma   90.00
#
_symmetry.space_group_name_H-M   'P 1'
#
loop_
_entity.id
_entity.type
_entity.pdbx_description
1 polymer ?
#
loop_
_entity_poly.entity_id
_entity_poly.type
_entity_poly.pdbx_seq_one_letter_code
_entity_poly.pdbx_strand_id
1 'polypeptide(L)'
;MTSSTYPRIKVFFAFLLCPFFAGLVAVPLMLISIMVTVFENSSLIGEVRGGEVFSLFITIPLMAQLIFFLPSLVFALSLVFIKPVGGFKVYVVVSVVGAIVSSVWMFGVVFFFINKVENYQIMRNIFPVVLSFLLGGGSTWAAAYWFLPQSLPSE
;
A
#
# COMPACT_ATOMS: atom_id res chain seq x y z
N MET A 1 31.78 21.46 7.85
CA MET A 1 30.79 20.52 8.41
C MET A 1 29.47 20.70 7.69
N THR A 2 29.21 19.93 6.64
CA THR A 2 27.89 19.92 5.99
C THR A 2 26.96 19.09 6.88
N SER A 3 26.16 19.77 7.69
CA SER A 3 25.05 19.14 8.41
C SER A 3 24.12 18.51 7.38
N SER A 4 24.25 17.20 7.20
CA SER A 4 23.32 16.38 6.43
C SER A 4 21.93 16.53 7.07
N THR A 5 21.17 17.51 6.59
CA THR A 5 19.84 17.80 7.12
C THR A 5 18.92 16.68 6.67
N TYR A 6 18.24 16.04 7.63
CA TYR A 6 17.32 14.94 7.34
C TYR A 6 16.32 15.33 6.24
N PRO A 7 16.17 14.55 5.15
CA PRO A 7 15.39 14.92 3.98
C PRO A 7 13.88 14.77 4.24
N ARG A 8 13.33 15.63 5.11
CA ARG A 8 11.94 15.54 5.63
C ARG A 8 10.90 15.49 4.52
N ILE A 9 10.99 16.38 3.53
CA ILE A 9 10.02 16.49 2.43
C ILE A 9 10.02 15.21 1.59
N LYS A 10 11.21 14.70 1.24
CA LYS A 10 11.36 13.47 0.46
C LYS A 10 10.76 12.27 1.19
N VAL A 11 11.08 12.10 2.47
CA VAL A 11 10.55 11.01 3.30
C VAL A 11 9.03 11.15 3.44
N PHE A 12 8.53 12.35 3.73
CA PHE A 12 7.10 12.60 3.86
C PHE A 12 6.31 12.15 2.63
N PHE A 13 6.68 12.63 1.44
CA PHE A 13 5.95 12.28 0.21
C PHE A 13 6.11 10.81 -0.18
N ALA A 14 7.27 10.20 0.08
CA ALA A 14 7.48 8.78 -0.19
C ALA A 14 6.50 7.88 0.60
N PHE A 15 6.29 8.18 1.88
CA PHE A 15 5.37 7.41 2.71
C PHE A 15 3.91 7.82 2.53
N LEU A 16 3.63 9.11 2.24
CA LEU A 16 2.28 9.58 1.96
C LEU A 16 1.69 8.96 0.68
N LEU A 17 2.51 8.84 -0.37
CA LEU A 17 2.13 8.29 -1.68
C LEU A 17 2.34 6.77 -1.78
N CYS A 18 2.78 6.14 -0.70
CA CYS A 18 3.01 4.70 -0.65
C CYS A 18 1.76 3.88 -1.06
N PRO A 19 0.52 4.23 -0.62
CA PRO A 19 -0.68 3.52 -1.04
C PRO A 19 -0.96 3.66 -2.55
N PHE A 20 -0.70 4.83 -3.14
CA PHE A 20 -0.84 5.04 -4.58
C PHE A 20 0.05 4.07 -5.38
N PHE A 21 1.33 3.98 -5.01
CA PHE A 21 2.25 3.05 -5.68
C PHE A 21 1.91 1.58 -5.42
N ALA A 22 1.47 1.24 -4.21
CA ALA A 22 0.96 -0.11 -3.93
C ALA A 22 -0.26 -0.46 -4.79
N GLY A 23 -1.18 0.49 -4.98
CA GLY A 23 -2.32 0.35 -5.88
C GLY A 23 -1.91 0.18 -7.34
N LEU A 24 -0.88 0.89 -7.81
CA LEU A 24 -0.34 0.70 -9.17
C LEU A 24 0.21 -0.71 -9.36
N VAL A 25 0.88 -1.27 -8.36
CA VAL A 25 1.41 -2.65 -8.41
C VAL A 25 0.27 -3.68 -8.38
N ALA A 26 -0.85 -3.38 -7.72
CA ALA A 26 -2.00 -4.28 -7.68
C ALA A 26 -2.71 -4.41 -9.05
N VAL A 27 -2.61 -3.40 -9.92
CA VAL A 27 -3.30 -3.40 -11.23
C VAL A 27 -2.79 -4.54 -12.14
N PRO A 28 -1.48 -4.71 -12.40
CA PRO A 28 -0.97 -5.86 -13.17
C PRO A 28 -1.42 -7.22 -12.62
N LEU A 29 -1.47 -7.37 -11.29
CA LEU A 29 -1.93 -8.61 -10.66
C LEU A 29 -3.41 -8.89 -10.97
N MET A 30 -4.25 -7.86 -10.91
CA MET A 30 -5.65 -7.94 -11.31
C MET A 30 -5.81 -8.24 -12.80
N LEU A 31 -4.99 -7.65 -13.66
CA LEU A 31 -5.02 -7.93 -15.10
C LEU A 31 -4.71 -9.39 -15.40
N ILE A 32 -3.69 -9.96 -14.74
CA ILE A 32 -3.35 -11.37 -14.89
C ILE A 32 -4.55 -12.24 -14.45
N SER A 33 -5.17 -11.91 -13.31
CA SER A 33 -6.36 -12.63 -12.83
C SER A 33 -7.53 -12.57 -13.83
N ILE A 34 -7.79 -11.39 -14.41
CA ILE A 34 -8.83 -11.20 -15.43
C ILE A 34 -8.49 -12.05 -16.66
N MET A 35 -7.25 -12.01 -17.15
CA MET A 35 -6.83 -12.79 -18.31
C MET A 35 -6.98 -14.29 -18.07
N VAL A 36 -6.56 -14.80 -16.92
CA VAL A 36 -6.77 -16.22 -16.55
C VAL A 36 -8.25 -16.58 -16.58
N THR A 37 -9.10 -15.75 -15.97
CA THR A 37 -10.56 -15.99 -15.92
C THR A 37 -11.20 -15.97 -17.31
N VAL A 38 -10.74 -15.07 -18.18
CA VAL A 38 -11.19 -14.97 -19.57
C VAL A 38 -10.71 -16.14 -20.42
N PHE A 39 -9.51 -16.67 -20.18
CA PHE A 39 -9.02 -17.88 -20.84
C PHE A 39 -9.75 -19.14 -20.38
N GLU A 40 -10.14 -19.21 -19.10
CA GLU A 40 -10.94 -20.31 -18.55
C GLU A 40 -12.40 -20.24 -19.03
N ASN A 41 -12.94 -19.04 -19.29
CA ASN A 41 -14.31 -18.83 -19.76
C ASN A 41 -14.32 -17.98 -21.04
N SER A 42 -14.18 -18.65 -22.17
CA SER A 42 -14.10 -18.03 -23.51
C SER A 42 -15.33 -17.19 -23.91
N SER A 43 -16.47 -17.36 -23.22
CA SER A 43 -17.67 -16.53 -23.42
C SER A 43 -17.47 -15.06 -23.00
N LEU A 44 -16.46 -14.77 -22.16
CA LEU A 44 -16.19 -13.42 -21.63
C LEU A 44 -15.28 -12.58 -22.55
N ILE A 45 -14.66 -13.16 -23.58
CA ILE A 45 -13.68 -12.50 -24.47
C ILE A 45 -14.27 -11.26 -25.16
N GLY A 46 -15.59 -11.23 -25.41
CA GLY A 46 -16.28 -10.08 -26.02
C GLY A 46 -16.83 -9.05 -25.03
N GLU A 47 -16.85 -9.37 -23.73
CA GLU A 47 -17.45 -8.52 -22.68
C GLU A 47 -16.40 -7.59 -22.04
N VAL A 48 -15.12 -7.99 -22.07
CA VAL A 48 -14.02 -7.18 -21.51
C VAL A 48 -13.66 -6.03 -22.45
N ARG A 49 -14.25 -4.87 -22.23
CA ARG A 49 -13.91 -3.63 -22.93
C ARG A 49 -12.51 -3.18 -22.51
N GLY A 50 -11.52 -3.34 -23.39
CA GLY A 50 -10.12 -2.97 -23.11
C GLY A 50 -9.93 -1.54 -22.58
N GLY A 51 -10.80 -0.58 -22.96
CA GLY A 51 -10.78 0.77 -22.40
C GLY A 51 -11.13 0.84 -20.90
N GLU A 52 -12.05 0.01 -20.42
CA GLU A 52 -12.39 -0.10 -18.99
C GLU A 52 -11.22 -0.71 -18.21
N VAL A 53 -10.51 -1.65 -18.83
CA VAL A 53 -9.31 -2.28 -18.27
C VAL A 53 -8.16 -1.29 -18.11
N PHE A 54 -7.95 -0.39 -19.07
CA PHE A 54 -6.94 0.68 -18.91
C PHE A 54 -7.30 1.69 -17.83
N SER A 55 -8.60 1.95 -17.61
CA SER A 55 -9.05 2.85 -16.54
C SER A 55 -8.65 2.36 -15.14
N LEU A 56 -8.42 1.05 -14.96
CA LEU A 56 -7.96 0.44 -13.71
C LEU A 56 -6.60 0.99 -13.25
N PHE A 57 -5.70 1.34 -14.18
CA PHE A 57 -4.40 1.95 -13.87
C PHE A 57 -4.48 3.33 -13.24
N ILE A 58 -5.63 4.01 -13.38
CA ILE A 58 -5.87 5.31 -12.75
C ILE A 58 -6.74 5.11 -11.52
N THR A 59 -7.82 4.35 -11.65
CA THR A 59 -8.87 4.27 -10.64
C THR A 59 -8.40 3.55 -9.38
N ILE A 60 -7.71 2.41 -9.52
CA ILE A 60 -7.26 1.62 -8.35
C ILE A 60 -6.21 2.35 -7.52
N PRO A 61 -5.13 2.92 -8.09
CA PRO A 61 -4.16 3.70 -7.33
C PRO A 61 -4.79 4.88 -6.60
N LEU A 62 -5.72 5.57 -7.26
CA LEU A 62 -6.39 6.73 -6.70
C LEU A 62 -7.33 6.34 -5.56
N MET A 63 -8.06 5.23 -5.71
CA MET A 63 -8.87 4.65 -4.62
C MET A 63 -8.02 4.15 -3.46
N ALA A 64 -6.90 3.47 -3.73
CA ALA A 64 -5.96 3.05 -2.69
C ALA A 64 -5.42 4.25 -1.92
N GLN A 65 -5.04 5.33 -2.62
CA GLN A 65 -4.61 6.57 -2.00
C GLN A 65 -5.71 7.21 -1.16
N LEU A 66 -6.95 7.27 -1.64
CA LEU A 66 -8.07 7.86 -0.89
C LEU A 66 -8.41 7.06 0.37
N ILE A 67 -8.52 5.73 0.26
CA ILE A 67 -8.85 4.84 1.38
C ILE A 67 -7.77 4.90 2.46
N PHE A 68 -6.50 4.93 2.06
CA PHE A 68 -5.36 4.91 2.98
C PHE A 68 -4.71 6.27 3.21
N PHE A 69 -5.33 7.37 2.76
CA PHE A 69 -4.75 8.70 2.88
C PHE A 69 -4.46 9.07 4.33
N LEU A 70 -5.43 8.82 5.21
CA LEU A 70 -5.36 9.19 6.61
C LEU A 70 -4.29 8.37 7.37
N PRO A 71 -4.25 7.02 7.29
CA PRO A 71 -3.18 6.26 7.92
C PRO A 71 -1.81 6.56 7.29
N SER A 72 -1.70 6.76 5.97
CA SER A 72 -0.42 7.08 5.34
C SER A 72 0.09 8.47 5.76
N LEU A 73 -0.79 9.45 5.93
CA LEU A 73 -0.44 10.79 6.41
C LEU A 73 0.08 10.76 7.84
N VAL A 74 -0.61 10.06 8.75
CA VAL A 74 -0.16 9.91 10.15
C VAL A 74 1.18 9.19 10.21
N PHE A 75 1.35 8.14 9.40
CA PHE A 75 2.59 7.38 9.32
C PHE A 75 3.75 8.22 8.77
N ALA A 76 3.54 8.95 7.68
CA ALA A 76 4.52 9.83 7.08
C ALA A 76 4.96 10.95 8.04
N LEU A 77 4.01 11.58 8.75
CA LEU A 77 4.32 12.58 9.77
C LEU A 77 5.17 11.96 10.89
N SER A 78 4.79 10.78 11.39
CA SER A 78 5.54 10.08 12.45
C SER A 78 7.00 9.86 12.07
N LEU A 79 7.27 9.44 10.82
CA LEU A 79 8.63 9.23 10.31
C LEU A 79 9.41 10.55 10.17
N VAL A 80 8.75 11.65 9.81
CA VAL A 80 9.39 12.98 9.76
C VAL A 80 9.77 13.49 11.15
N PHE A 81 8.98 13.19 12.18
CA PHE A 81 9.27 13.58 13.56
C PHE A 81 10.35 12.69 14.20
N ILE A 82 10.24 11.38 14.05
CA ILE A 82 11.18 10.40 14.63
C ILE A 82 12.54 10.46 13.92
N LYS A 83 12.57 10.81 12.62
CA LYS A 83 13.77 10.87 11.78
C LYS A 83 14.60 9.57 11.81
N PRO A 84 13.99 8.40 11.51
CA PRO A 84 14.71 7.15 11.52
C PRO A 84 15.84 7.15 10.48
N VAL A 85 17.00 6.65 10.88
CA VAL A 85 18.15 6.48 10.00
C VAL A 85 18.06 5.12 9.32
N GLY A 86 18.38 5.07 8.03
CA GLY A 86 18.31 3.87 7.22
C GLY A 86 19.23 2.77 7.72
N GLY A 87 18.69 1.55 7.81
CA GLY A 87 19.37 0.34 8.25
C GLY A 87 18.40 -0.83 8.23
N PHE A 88 18.92 -2.05 8.11
CA PHE A 88 18.07 -3.25 7.92
C PHE A 88 17.01 -3.41 9.02
N LYS A 89 17.41 -3.24 10.29
CA LYS A 89 16.49 -3.31 11.44
C LYS A 89 15.38 -2.26 11.34
N VAL A 90 15.72 -1.04 10.91
CA VAL A 90 14.75 0.06 10.75
C VAL A 90 13.78 -0.22 9.61
N TYR A 91 14.25 -0.76 8.48
CA TYR A 91 13.38 -1.12 7.36
C TYR A 91 12.37 -2.19 7.76
N VAL A 92 12.80 -3.20 8.52
CA VAL A 92 11.91 -4.24 9.05
C VAL A 92 10.89 -3.65 10.02
N VAL A 93 11.31 -2.78 10.95
CA VAL A 93 10.38 -2.13 11.89
C VAL A 93 9.35 -1.28 11.14
N VAL A 94 9.78 -0.45 10.18
CA VAL A 94 8.89 0.37 9.36
C VAL A 94 7.90 -0.50 8.58
N SER A 95 8.38 -1.62 8.02
CA SER A 95 7.54 -2.60 7.32
C SER A 95 6.48 -3.22 8.21
N VAL A 96 6.87 -3.72 9.39
CA VAL A 96 5.95 -4.37 10.33
C VAL A 96 4.91 -3.37 10.85
N VAL A 97 5.33 -2.16 11.21
CA VAL A 97 4.40 -1.12 11.65
C VAL A 97 3.45 -0.74 10.51
N GLY A 98 3.96 -0.54 9.30
CA GLY A 98 3.15 -0.26 8.11
C GLY A 98 2.11 -1.36 7.84
N ALA A 99 2.51 -2.63 7.94
CA ALA A 99 1.62 -3.78 7.78
C ALA A 99 0.51 -3.81 8.84
N ILE A 100 0.85 -3.58 10.10
CA ILE A 100 -0.11 -3.55 11.22
C ILE A 100 -1.09 -2.39 11.04
N VAL A 101 -0.58 -1.18 10.80
CA VAL A 101 -1.43 0.02 10.62
C VAL A 101 -2.39 -0.16 9.45
N SER A 102 -1.89 -0.66 8.32
CA SER A 102 -2.70 -0.96 7.12
C SER A 102 -3.80 -1.97 7.44
N SER A 103 -3.47 -3.04 8.17
CA SER A 103 -4.43 -4.12 8.49
C SER A 103 -5.49 -3.69 9.48
N VAL A 104 -5.10 -2.96 10.53
CA VAL A 104 -6.04 -2.41 11.52
C VAL A 104 -6.99 -1.43 10.84
N TRP A 105 -6.46 -0.58 9.95
CA TRP A 105 -7.27 0.35 9.17
C TRP A 105 -8.26 -0.39 8.26
N MET A 106 -7.78 -1.35 7.46
CA MET A 106 -8.62 -2.13 6.55
C MET A 106 -9.67 -2.94 7.32
N PHE A 107 -9.31 -3.52 8.45
CA PHE A 107 -10.26 -4.20 9.33
C PHE A 107 -11.36 -3.25 9.79
N GLY A 108 -11.01 -2.02 10.19
CA GLY A 108 -11.97 -0.97 10.51
C GLY A 108 -12.89 -0.63 9.33
N VAL A 109 -12.33 -0.42 8.14
CA VAL A 109 -13.12 -0.16 6.92
C VAL A 109 -14.11 -1.28 6.65
N VAL A 110 -13.65 -2.53 6.66
CA VAL A 110 -14.49 -3.72 6.46
C VAL A 110 -15.56 -3.83 7.54
N PHE A 111 -15.21 -3.63 8.80
CA PHE A 111 -16.14 -3.74 9.92
C PHE A 111 -17.22 -2.65 9.91
N PHE A 112 -16.89 -1.40 9.58
CA PHE A 112 -17.85 -0.30 9.62
C PHE A 112 -18.70 -0.19 8.34
N PHE A 113 -18.12 -0.45 7.17
CA PHE A 113 -18.80 -0.26 5.89
C PHE A 113 -19.44 -1.54 5.34
N ILE A 114 -18.78 -2.70 5.45
CA ILE A 114 -19.25 -3.95 4.81
C ILE A 114 -20.26 -4.70 5.69
N ASN A 115 -20.08 -4.65 7.02
CA ASN A 115 -20.99 -5.29 7.99
C ASN A 115 -22.44 -4.77 7.90
N LYS A 116 -22.65 -3.54 7.40
CA LYS A 116 -23.99 -2.98 7.20
C LYS A 116 -24.68 -3.47 5.93
N VAL A 117 -23.96 -4.02 4.96
CA VAL A 117 -24.46 -4.32 3.61
C VAL A 117 -24.63 -5.81 3.38
N GLU A 118 -23.69 -6.63 3.85
CA GLU A 118 -23.75 -8.09 3.74
C GLU A 118 -23.64 -8.69 5.14
N ASN A 119 -24.58 -9.56 5.50
CA ASN A 119 -24.61 -10.30 6.76
C ASN A 119 -23.21 -10.89 7.04
N TYR A 120 -22.51 -10.32 8.00
CA TYR A 120 -21.04 -10.35 8.07
C TYR A 120 -20.48 -11.75 8.30
N GLN A 121 -19.89 -12.34 7.25
CA GLN A 121 -19.11 -13.57 7.35
C GLN A 121 -17.62 -13.23 7.46
N ILE A 122 -17.10 -13.27 8.69
CA ILE A 122 -15.69 -12.95 9.04
C ILE A 122 -14.69 -13.66 8.11
N MET A 123 -14.94 -14.94 7.79
CA MET A 123 -14.06 -15.75 6.94
C MET A 123 -13.98 -15.28 5.48
N ARG A 124 -15.06 -14.67 4.95
CA ARG A 124 -15.07 -14.14 3.58
C ARG A 124 -14.39 -12.77 3.48
N ASN A 125 -14.36 -12.03 4.58
CA ASN A 125 -13.86 -10.66 4.67
C ASN A 125 -12.43 -10.52 5.24
N ILE A 126 -11.77 -11.64 5.56
CA ILE A 126 -10.37 -11.63 6.04
C ILE A 126 -9.37 -11.36 4.91
N PHE A 127 -9.73 -11.71 3.67
CA PHE A 127 -8.84 -11.58 2.52
C PHE A 127 -8.37 -10.13 2.27
N PRO A 128 -9.24 -9.11 2.23
CA PRO A 128 -8.81 -7.71 2.13
C PRO A 128 -7.85 -7.28 3.24
N VAL A 129 -8.06 -7.77 4.46
CA VAL A 129 -7.20 -7.45 5.61
C VAL A 129 -5.81 -8.05 5.44
N VAL A 130 -5.72 -9.34 5.08
CA VAL A 130 -4.43 -10.00 4.81
C VAL A 130 -3.72 -9.36 3.63
N LEU A 131 -4.44 -9.03 2.55
CA LEU A 131 -3.86 -8.36 1.40
C LEU A 131 -3.32 -6.98 1.78
N SER A 132 -4.04 -6.23 2.61
CA SER A 132 -3.59 -4.93 3.12
C SER A 132 -2.35 -5.04 4.02
N PHE A 133 -2.20 -6.14 4.77
CA PHE A 133 -0.99 -6.43 5.54
C PHE A 133 0.22 -6.57 4.62
N LEU A 134 0.10 -7.44 3.60
CA LEU A 134 1.19 -7.74 2.67
C LEU A 134 1.59 -6.54 1.84
N LEU A 135 0.61 -5.84 1.24
CA LEU A 135 0.86 -4.65 0.43
C LEU A 135 1.37 -3.49 1.29
N GLY A 136 0.81 -3.29 2.49
CA GLY A 136 1.25 -2.24 3.41
C GLY A 136 2.69 -2.48 3.89
N GLY A 137 3.00 -3.71 4.30
CA GLY A 137 4.35 -4.08 4.74
C GLY A 137 5.39 -4.01 3.62
N GLY A 138 5.07 -4.57 2.44
CA GLY A 138 5.99 -4.56 1.30
C GLY A 138 6.25 -3.17 0.75
N SER A 139 5.20 -2.35 0.59
CA SER A 139 5.33 -0.99 0.06
C SER A 139 6.08 -0.06 1.01
N THR A 140 5.82 -0.14 2.32
CA THR A 140 6.54 0.66 3.32
C THR A 140 7.98 0.20 3.51
N TRP A 141 8.27 -1.10 3.38
CA TRP A 141 9.65 -1.61 3.34
C TRP A 141 10.43 -1.05 2.15
N ALA A 142 9.85 -1.13 0.94
CA ALA A 142 10.46 -0.62 -0.27
C ALA A 142 10.67 0.90 -0.18
N ALA A 143 9.68 1.64 0.34
CA ALA A 143 9.80 3.07 0.60
C ALA A 143 10.90 3.37 1.63
N ALA A 144 11.01 2.58 2.70
CA ALA A 144 12.06 2.75 3.69
C ALA A 144 13.46 2.53 3.09
N TYR A 145 13.61 1.48 2.28
CA TYR A 145 14.86 1.11 1.63
C TYR A 145 15.36 2.20 0.66
N TRP A 146 14.46 2.80 -0.14
CA TRP A 146 14.85 3.80 -1.14
C TRP A 146 14.89 5.25 -0.65
N PHE A 147 14.09 5.61 0.36
CA PHE A 147 13.89 7.02 0.71
C PHE A 147 14.45 7.42 2.09
N LEU A 148 14.76 6.48 2.98
CA LEU A 148 15.43 6.83 4.25
C LEU A 148 16.92 7.14 4.03
N PRO A 149 17.48 8.12 4.75
CA PRO A 149 18.91 8.44 4.66
C PRO A 149 19.73 7.30 5.27
N GLN A 150 20.67 6.74 4.53
CA GLN A 150 21.57 5.69 5.04
C GLN A 150 22.47 6.26 6.13
N SER A 151 22.68 5.51 7.21
CA SER A 151 23.82 5.79 8.09
C SER A 151 25.09 5.56 7.30
N LEU A 152 25.91 6.61 7.13
CA LEU A 152 27.31 6.43 6.72
C LEU A 152 27.92 5.36 7.64
N PRO A 153 28.64 4.36 7.10
CA PRO A 153 29.39 3.47 7.96
C PRO A 153 30.33 4.34 8.78
N SER A 154 30.18 4.31 10.10
CA SER A 154 31.24 4.74 11.01
C SER A 154 32.44 3.87 10.68
N GLU A 155 33.54 4.53 10.27
CA GLU A 155 34.85 3.92 9.99
C GLU A 155 35.26 2.86 11.01
#